data_AF-A0A9E5KNA2-F1
#
_entry.id   AF-A0A9E5KNA2-F1
#
_cell.length_a   1.000
_cell.length_b   1.000
_cell.length_c   1.000
_cell.angle_alpha   90.00
_cell.angle_beta   90.00
_cell.angle_gamma   90.00
#
_symmetry.space_group_name_H-M   'P 1'
#
loop_
_entity.id
_entity.type
_entity.pdbx_description
1 polymer ?
#
loop_
_entity_poly.entity_id
_entity_poly.type
_entity_poly.pdbx_seq_one_letter_code
_entity_poly.pdbx_strand_id
1 'polypeptide(L)'
;MNIVATNEAMAALDALLKKLTVAGEKNLEEPQAELENARKRFLSEKKVLTTLNLINGANDLPSYLNALNAISKNGSEKPDLVKNAAFVAFQFEKLNNLPRSCLAPHVAAMWDGIPRSDPQGDFMANNLSAVESKILNDLANEAGFASLRRFNIYLTSGQGTRMVRQVFIIGDLITQRNRINDGIEFIVKGHEITREGEIIENAWSRREFNLDKPNSIKSGEELIETNPLPELEYLRQFARLYDTKNRKLTEPIIRKLDLIRNHSSPYLELRAFEMQELFKLAELRPEIWGTLYSPSALRDSDQLRRITQNAMGPYDFLFKDKWADVQKDLRAFFAKSKSPVSYADEARFWRSTINILRTYKSILAGSVTQQGQPILREKVTNVALFGIDKDGKPSILFRVDEEGSLIRVNEPAPLSPLVRLSGTVTEAAQTAGIPTGLTPPEGGWESILQGRDL
;
A
#
# COMPACT_ATOMS: atom_id res chain seq x y z
N MET A 1 21.23 47.14 -4.60
CA MET A 1 21.56 48.29 -5.49
C MET A 1 20.52 49.38 -5.27
N ASN A 2 20.93 50.59 -4.88
CA ASN A 2 20.01 51.71 -4.72
C ASN A 2 19.86 52.43 -6.06
N ILE A 3 18.81 52.09 -6.83
CA ILE A 3 18.55 52.60 -8.18
C ILE A 3 18.54 54.14 -8.21
N VAL A 4 18.05 54.77 -7.15
CA VAL A 4 17.95 56.23 -7.03
C VAL A 4 19.35 56.85 -6.92
N ALA A 5 20.16 56.37 -5.96
CA ALA A 5 21.51 56.87 -5.74
C ALA A 5 22.43 56.66 -6.96
N THR A 6 22.29 55.53 -7.67
CA THR A 6 23.09 55.26 -8.88
C THR A 6 22.66 56.15 -10.05
N ASN A 7 21.37 56.45 -10.19
CA ASN A 7 20.89 57.42 -11.19
C ASN A 7 21.40 58.84 -10.90
N GLU A 8 21.38 59.27 -9.63
CA GLU A 8 21.90 60.56 -9.19
C GLU A 8 23.41 60.68 -9.46
N ALA A 9 24.18 59.63 -9.15
CA ALA A 9 25.61 59.59 -9.44
C ALA A 9 25.91 59.67 -10.95
N MET A 10 25.14 58.95 -11.79
CA MET A 10 25.30 59.05 -13.25
C MET A 10 24.92 60.44 -13.80
N ALA A 11 23.91 61.10 -13.22
CA ALA A 11 23.54 62.46 -13.59
C ALA A 11 24.61 63.49 -13.17
N ALA A 12 25.23 63.30 -12.00
CA ALA A 12 26.34 64.13 -11.52
C ALA A 12 27.59 63.99 -12.40
N LEU A 13 27.94 62.75 -12.81
CA LEU A 13 29.03 62.48 -13.75
C LEU A 13 28.80 63.12 -15.12
N ASP A 14 27.56 63.06 -15.63
CA ASP A 14 27.16 63.72 -16.88
C ASP A 14 27.34 65.25 -16.81
N ALA A 15 26.93 65.85 -15.69
CA ALA A 15 27.07 67.29 -15.47
C ALA A 15 28.53 67.71 -15.35
N LEU A 16 29.37 66.86 -14.73
CA LEU A 16 30.80 67.11 -14.59
C LEU A 16 31.53 66.99 -15.93
N LEU A 17 31.25 65.95 -16.72
CA LEU A 17 31.81 65.81 -18.07
C LEU A 17 31.43 66.99 -18.97
N LYS A 18 30.17 67.43 -18.94
CA LYS A 18 29.74 68.64 -19.69
C LYS A 18 30.52 69.89 -19.30
N LYS A 19 30.77 70.09 -17.99
CA LYS A 19 31.58 71.22 -17.50
C LYS A 19 33.03 71.14 -17.98
N LEU A 20 33.63 69.95 -17.96
CA LEU A 20 35.00 69.74 -18.46
C LEU A 20 35.11 69.93 -19.98
N THR A 21 34.10 69.52 -20.75
CA THR A 21 34.03 69.79 -22.19
C THR A 21 33.96 71.30 -22.47
N VAL A 22 33.14 72.03 -21.71
CA VAL A 22 33.04 73.51 -21.83
C VAL A 22 34.35 74.20 -21.39
N ALA A 23 35.07 73.62 -20.42
CA ALA A 23 36.36 74.12 -19.96
C ALA A 23 37.53 73.84 -20.94
N GLY A 24 37.29 73.09 -22.03
CA GLY A 24 38.29 72.81 -23.06
C GLY A 24 39.28 71.71 -22.71
N GLU A 25 38.96 70.83 -21.75
CA GLU A 25 39.82 69.72 -21.38
C GLU A 25 40.01 68.71 -22.52
N LYS A 26 41.24 68.21 -22.65
CA LYS A 26 41.62 67.21 -23.66
C LYS A 26 41.47 65.80 -23.06
N ASN A 27 41.28 64.78 -23.90
CA ASN A 27 41.15 63.37 -23.50
C ASN A 27 39.84 63.01 -22.73
N LEU A 28 38.71 63.58 -23.13
CA LEU A 28 37.39 63.25 -22.54
C LEU A 28 36.70 62.04 -23.20
N GLU A 29 37.25 61.49 -24.28
CA GLU A 29 36.64 60.38 -25.03
C GLU A 29 36.53 59.09 -24.21
N GLU A 30 37.58 58.73 -23.47
CA GLU A 30 37.61 57.53 -22.63
C GLU A 30 36.64 57.63 -21.43
N PRO A 31 36.61 58.73 -20.65
CA PRO A 31 35.57 58.94 -19.64
C PRO A 31 34.14 58.94 -20.17
N GLN A 32 33.92 59.48 -21.39
CA GLN A 32 32.60 59.48 -22.03
C GLN A 32 32.18 58.05 -22.43
N ALA A 33 33.08 57.28 -23.04
CA ALA A 33 32.84 55.89 -23.40
C ALA A 33 32.58 55.03 -22.16
N GLU A 34 33.31 55.25 -21.06
CA GLU A 34 33.11 54.52 -19.82
C GLU A 34 31.77 54.88 -19.15
N LEU A 35 31.35 56.14 -19.19
CA LEU A 35 30.02 56.55 -18.71
C LEU A 35 28.89 55.94 -19.56
N GLU A 36 29.04 55.87 -20.88
CA GLU A 36 28.07 55.17 -21.74
C GLU A 36 28.00 53.67 -21.43
N ASN A 37 29.15 53.03 -21.22
CA ASN A 37 29.20 51.62 -20.84
C ASN A 37 28.57 51.38 -19.46
N ALA A 38 28.82 52.28 -18.49
CA ALA A 38 28.17 52.25 -17.19
C ALA A 38 26.64 52.43 -17.29
N ARG A 39 26.15 53.33 -18.17
CA ARG A 39 24.72 53.50 -18.46
C ARG A 39 24.09 52.25 -19.05
N LYS A 40 24.75 51.62 -20.04
CA LYS A 40 24.28 50.36 -20.64
C LYS A 40 24.17 49.26 -19.57
N ARG A 41 25.19 49.12 -18.71
CA ARG A 41 25.16 48.18 -17.56
C ARG A 41 24.02 48.51 -16.60
N PHE A 42 23.88 49.77 -16.18
CA PHE A 42 22.83 50.20 -15.25
C PHE A 42 21.43 49.96 -15.80
N LEU A 43 21.16 50.32 -17.05
CA LEU A 43 19.86 50.08 -17.69
C LEU A 43 19.55 48.59 -17.74
N SER A 44 20.56 47.76 -18.00
CA SER A 44 20.40 46.32 -18.02
C SER A 44 20.09 45.72 -16.64
N GLU A 45 20.78 46.19 -15.61
CA GLU A 45 20.54 45.78 -14.22
C GLU A 45 19.17 46.25 -13.73
N LYS A 46 18.77 47.48 -14.08
CA LYS A 46 17.46 48.03 -13.75
C LYS A 46 16.34 47.19 -14.34
N LYS A 47 16.45 46.79 -15.62
CA LYS A 47 15.47 45.91 -16.28
C LYS A 47 15.39 44.56 -15.57
N VAL A 48 16.53 43.92 -15.31
CA VAL A 48 16.60 42.66 -14.55
C VAL A 48 15.95 42.79 -13.17
N LEU A 49 16.20 43.88 -12.43
CA LEU A 49 15.59 44.14 -11.13
C LEU A 49 14.07 44.30 -11.23
N THR A 50 13.56 45.04 -12.22
CA THR A 50 12.12 45.14 -12.45
C THR A 50 11.51 43.78 -12.77
N THR A 51 12.19 42.91 -13.53
CA THR A 51 11.70 41.57 -13.84
C THR A 51 11.73 40.63 -12.62
N LEU A 52 12.77 40.70 -11.79
CA LEU A 52 12.84 39.97 -10.52
C LEU A 52 11.78 40.45 -9.52
N ASN A 53 11.46 41.74 -9.51
CA ASN A 53 10.37 42.27 -8.69
C ASN A 53 9.00 41.71 -9.09
N LEU A 54 8.77 41.41 -10.38
CA LEU A 54 7.55 40.74 -10.83
C LEU A 54 7.44 39.31 -10.26
N ILE A 55 8.54 38.57 -10.21
CA ILE A 55 8.59 37.23 -9.58
C ILE A 55 8.30 37.35 -8.08
N ASN A 56 8.97 38.28 -7.41
CA ASN A 56 8.84 38.48 -5.96
C ASN A 56 7.44 38.99 -5.58
N GLY A 57 6.78 39.75 -6.46
CA GLY A 57 5.44 40.32 -6.25
C GLY A 57 4.27 39.41 -6.64
N ALA A 58 4.52 38.25 -7.27
CA ALA A 58 3.46 37.27 -7.53
C ALA A 58 2.87 36.78 -6.20
N ASN A 59 1.56 36.56 -6.06
CA ASN A 59 0.96 36.08 -4.80
C ASN A 59 0.57 34.59 -4.82
N ASP A 60 0.50 34.00 -6.00
CA ASP A 60 0.12 32.61 -6.22
C ASP A 60 1.03 31.94 -7.26
N LEU A 61 0.96 30.61 -7.32
CA LEU A 61 1.77 29.81 -8.25
C LEU A 61 1.52 30.18 -9.73
N PRO A 62 0.26 30.35 -10.20
CA PRO A 62 0.01 30.79 -11.57
C PRO A 62 0.66 32.12 -11.92
N SER A 63 0.57 33.13 -11.05
CA SER A 63 1.16 34.45 -11.25
C SER A 63 2.69 34.38 -11.27
N TYR A 64 3.29 33.57 -10.39
CA TYR A 64 4.73 33.36 -10.33
C TYR A 64 5.26 32.72 -11.62
N LEU A 65 4.57 31.69 -12.10
CA LEU A 65 4.94 30.99 -13.32
C LEU A 65 4.70 31.84 -14.58
N ASN A 66 3.64 32.65 -14.59
CA ASN A 66 3.41 33.64 -15.66
C ASN A 66 4.51 34.69 -15.69
N ALA A 67 4.98 35.15 -14.53
CA ALA A 67 6.13 36.04 -14.44
C ALA A 67 7.38 35.38 -15.03
N LEU A 68 7.69 34.12 -14.67
CA LEU A 68 8.81 33.37 -15.27
C LEU A 68 8.70 33.22 -16.78
N ASN A 69 7.50 32.94 -17.31
CA ASN A 69 7.26 32.84 -18.74
C ASN A 69 7.42 34.20 -19.46
N ALA A 70 7.11 35.31 -18.79
CA ALA A 70 7.40 36.64 -19.32
C ALA A 70 8.91 36.91 -19.36
N ILE A 71 9.68 36.45 -18.37
CA ILE A 71 11.15 36.56 -18.35
C ILE A 71 11.76 35.75 -19.48
N SER A 72 11.31 34.52 -19.68
CA SER A 72 11.87 33.63 -20.72
C SER A 72 11.68 34.18 -22.13
N LYS A 73 10.59 34.92 -22.38
CA LYS A 73 10.28 35.52 -23.69
C LYS A 73 10.91 36.89 -23.91
N ASN A 74 11.00 37.72 -22.85
CA ASN A 74 11.34 39.14 -22.97
C ASN A 74 12.71 39.50 -22.40
N GLY A 75 13.38 38.59 -21.69
CA GLY A 75 14.71 38.84 -21.13
C GLY A 75 15.77 38.71 -22.23
N SER A 76 16.39 39.82 -22.64
CA SER A 76 17.50 39.79 -23.60
C SER A 76 18.87 40.04 -22.96
N GLU A 77 18.92 40.47 -21.70
CA GLU A 77 20.13 41.06 -21.11
C GLU A 77 20.89 40.15 -20.13
N LYS A 78 20.29 39.04 -19.68
CA LYS A 78 20.98 38.01 -18.86
C LYS A 78 20.61 36.60 -19.33
N PRO A 79 21.44 35.94 -20.15
CA PRO A 79 21.10 34.64 -20.75
C PRO A 79 20.86 33.54 -19.70
N ASP A 80 21.59 33.56 -18.58
CA ASP A 80 21.41 32.56 -17.51
C ASP A 80 20.06 32.70 -16.79
N LEU A 81 19.61 33.94 -16.55
CA LEU A 81 18.30 34.19 -15.95
C LEU A 81 17.17 33.71 -16.86
N VAL A 82 17.29 33.99 -18.16
CA VAL A 82 16.33 33.58 -19.19
C VAL A 82 16.28 32.07 -19.30
N LYS A 83 17.44 31.42 -19.32
CA LYS A 83 17.57 29.96 -19.36
C LYS A 83 16.92 29.31 -18.14
N ASN A 84 17.21 29.80 -16.94
CA ASN A 84 16.64 29.27 -15.70
C ASN A 84 15.12 29.49 -15.64
N ALA A 85 14.64 30.66 -16.05
CA ALA A 85 13.21 30.95 -16.09
C ALA A 85 12.48 30.07 -17.12
N ALA A 86 13.06 29.88 -18.30
CA ALA A 86 12.52 28.98 -19.34
C ALA A 86 12.46 27.53 -18.87
N PHE A 87 13.52 27.06 -18.19
CA PHE A 87 13.62 25.71 -17.65
C PHE A 87 12.49 25.40 -16.66
N VAL A 88 12.23 26.30 -15.71
CA VAL A 88 11.17 26.13 -14.72
C VAL A 88 9.78 26.34 -15.36
N ALA A 89 9.61 27.33 -16.23
CA ALA A 89 8.35 27.60 -16.93
C ALA A 89 7.91 26.42 -17.81
N PHE A 90 8.86 25.68 -18.39
CA PHE A 90 8.57 24.47 -19.17
C PHE A 90 7.90 23.36 -18.33
N GLN A 91 8.05 23.37 -17.00
CA GLN A 91 7.46 22.38 -16.10
C GLN A 91 6.12 22.82 -15.49
N PHE A 92 5.47 23.87 -16.05
CA PHE A 92 4.24 24.50 -15.53
C PHE A 92 3.16 23.51 -15.09
N GLU A 93 2.75 22.61 -16.00
CA GLU A 93 1.68 21.64 -15.75
C GLU A 93 2.01 20.70 -14.58
N LYS A 94 3.29 20.33 -14.44
CA LYS A 94 3.73 19.42 -13.37
C LYS A 94 3.73 20.08 -11.99
N LEU A 95 3.86 21.41 -11.92
CA LEU A 95 3.81 22.14 -10.65
C LEU A 95 2.37 22.44 -10.21
N ASN A 96 1.48 22.76 -11.17
CA ASN A 96 0.06 22.92 -10.89
C ASN A 96 -0.59 21.61 -10.46
N ASN A 97 -0.19 20.51 -11.10
CA ASN A 97 -0.63 19.17 -10.80
C ASN A 97 0.56 18.35 -10.31
N LEU A 98 1.04 18.63 -9.08
CA LEU A 98 2.17 17.93 -8.48
C LEU A 98 2.01 16.42 -8.69
N PRO A 99 2.95 15.76 -9.38
CA PRO A 99 2.75 14.37 -9.76
C PRO A 99 2.73 13.50 -8.50
N ARG A 100 1.93 12.45 -8.58
CA ARG A 100 1.69 11.50 -7.48
C ARG A 100 2.97 10.89 -6.94
N SER A 101 3.96 10.68 -7.81
CA SER A 101 5.31 10.20 -7.45
C SER A 101 6.05 11.13 -6.49
N CYS A 102 5.69 12.41 -6.43
CA CYS A 102 6.31 13.39 -5.56
C CYS A 102 5.55 13.51 -4.25
N LEU A 103 4.22 13.46 -4.32
CA LEU A 103 3.35 13.51 -3.15
C LEU A 103 3.39 12.19 -2.36
N ALA A 104 3.55 11.05 -3.03
CA ALA A 104 3.36 9.73 -2.46
C ALA A 104 4.11 8.63 -3.25
N PRO A 105 5.45 8.69 -3.38
CA PRO A 105 6.24 7.75 -4.19
C PRO A 105 6.00 6.28 -3.84
N HIS A 106 5.80 5.93 -2.56
CA HIS A 106 5.60 4.55 -2.10
C HIS A 106 4.14 4.18 -1.83
N VAL A 107 3.24 5.17 -1.68
CA VAL A 107 1.79 4.95 -1.53
C VAL A 107 1.01 5.36 -2.79
N ALA A 108 1.69 5.44 -3.93
CA ALA A 108 1.10 5.80 -5.22
C ALA A 108 -0.04 4.84 -5.60
N ALA A 109 0.12 3.55 -5.33
CA ALA A 109 -0.93 2.55 -5.55
C ALA A 109 -2.17 2.85 -4.72
N MET A 110 -2.02 3.19 -3.43
CA MET A 110 -3.15 3.61 -2.58
C MET A 110 -3.83 4.86 -3.15
N TRP A 111 -3.06 5.87 -3.55
CA TRP A 111 -3.58 7.11 -4.15
C TRP A 111 -4.43 6.83 -5.41
N ASP A 112 -3.98 5.92 -6.26
CA ASP A 112 -4.65 5.50 -7.50
C ASP A 112 -5.81 4.53 -7.26
N GLY A 113 -5.81 3.86 -6.11
CA GLY A 113 -6.90 3.02 -5.65
C GLY A 113 -8.11 3.85 -5.20
N ILE A 114 -7.92 5.09 -4.70
CA ILE A 114 -9.00 5.85 -4.05
C ILE A 114 -10.27 5.95 -4.90
N PRO A 115 -10.23 6.31 -6.20
CA PRO A 115 -11.43 6.42 -7.02
C PRO A 115 -12.19 5.10 -7.22
N ARG A 116 -11.50 3.96 -7.06
CA ARG A 116 -12.06 2.61 -7.25
C ARG A 116 -12.46 1.95 -5.94
N SER A 117 -11.88 2.40 -4.82
CA SER A 117 -12.17 1.87 -3.49
C SER A 117 -13.49 2.39 -2.90
N ASP A 118 -13.98 1.70 -1.88
CA ASP A 118 -15.20 2.06 -1.17
C ASP A 118 -15.11 3.46 -0.50
N PRO A 119 -16.03 4.39 -0.81
CA PRO A 119 -16.12 5.71 -0.21
C PRO A 119 -16.25 5.77 1.31
N GLN A 120 -16.68 4.69 1.97
CA GLN A 120 -16.82 4.60 3.44
C GLN A 120 -15.66 3.82 4.09
N GLY A 121 -14.83 3.16 3.29
CA GLY A 121 -13.77 2.28 3.80
C GLY A 121 -14.31 1.08 4.58
N ASP A 122 -15.51 0.59 4.26
CA ASP A 122 -16.02 -0.69 4.74
C ASP A 122 -15.46 -1.86 3.91
N PHE A 123 -15.08 -1.60 2.66
CA PHE A 123 -14.49 -2.57 1.72
C PHE A 123 -15.38 -3.78 1.47
N MET A 124 -16.69 -3.53 1.44
CA MET A 124 -17.70 -4.52 1.07
C MET A 124 -17.83 -4.55 -0.46
N ALA A 125 -17.36 -5.63 -1.09
CA ALA A 125 -17.46 -5.76 -2.54
C ALA A 125 -18.90 -6.02 -2.98
N ASN A 126 -19.48 -5.08 -3.73
CA ASN A 126 -20.85 -5.20 -4.25
C ASN A 126 -20.97 -6.16 -5.46
N ASN A 127 -19.88 -6.30 -6.23
CA ASN A 127 -19.83 -7.13 -7.42
C ASN A 127 -18.63 -8.07 -7.34
N LEU A 128 -18.88 -9.36 -7.48
CA LEU A 128 -17.88 -10.41 -7.51
C LEU A 128 -17.68 -10.90 -8.94
N SER A 129 -16.43 -11.03 -9.36
CA SER A 129 -16.08 -11.74 -10.59
C SER A 129 -16.34 -13.25 -10.45
N ALA A 130 -16.33 -13.98 -11.57
CA ALA A 130 -16.49 -15.43 -11.56
C ALA A 130 -15.37 -16.14 -10.77
N VAL A 131 -14.14 -15.63 -10.86
CA VAL A 131 -12.99 -16.17 -10.13
C VAL A 131 -13.14 -15.94 -8.63
N GLU A 132 -13.47 -14.72 -8.21
CA GLU A 132 -13.68 -14.38 -6.79
C GLU A 132 -14.85 -15.18 -6.19
N SER A 133 -15.94 -15.31 -6.95
CA SER A 133 -17.09 -16.12 -6.53
C SER A 133 -16.70 -17.58 -6.36
N LYS A 134 -15.85 -18.13 -7.25
CA LYS A 134 -15.38 -19.51 -7.14
C LYS A 134 -14.56 -19.71 -5.86
N ILE A 135 -13.56 -18.87 -5.61
CA ILE A 135 -12.72 -18.94 -4.41
C ILE A 135 -13.58 -18.87 -3.13
N LEU A 136 -14.53 -17.93 -3.08
CA LEU A 136 -15.42 -17.79 -1.93
C LEU A 136 -16.37 -18.98 -1.74
N ASN A 137 -16.86 -19.58 -2.83
CA ASN A 137 -17.66 -20.82 -2.76
C ASN A 137 -16.83 -22.01 -2.25
N ASP A 138 -15.60 -22.17 -2.76
CA ASP A 138 -14.70 -23.25 -2.36
C ASP A 138 -14.32 -23.12 -0.88
N LEU A 139 -14.08 -21.90 -0.40
CA LEU A 139 -13.86 -21.59 1.01
C LEU A 139 -15.10 -21.82 1.89
N ALA A 140 -16.28 -21.54 1.36
CA ALA A 140 -17.55 -21.68 2.07
C ALA A 140 -18.17 -23.08 1.95
N ASN A 141 -17.43 -24.11 1.50
CA ASN A 141 -17.92 -25.47 1.20
C ASN A 141 -18.51 -26.21 2.41
N GLU A 142 -19.66 -25.74 2.88
CA GLU A 142 -20.32 -26.18 4.11
C GLU A 142 -20.77 -27.63 4.01
N ALA A 143 -21.25 -28.06 2.83
CA ALA A 143 -21.68 -29.43 2.60
C ALA A 143 -20.51 -30.43 2.66
N GLY A 144 -19.36 -30.07 2.06
CA GLY A 144 -18.15 -30.88 2.13
C GLY A 144 -17.67 -31.04 3.57
N PHE A 145 -17.52 -29.93 4.30
CA PHE A 145 -17.07 -29.98 5.69
C PHE A 145 -18.10 -30.65 6.62
N ALA A 146 -19.39 -30.50 6.38
CA ALA A 146 -20.44 -31.13 7.18
C ALA A 146 -20.48 -32.67 7.04
N SER A 147 -20.02 -33.21 5.92
CA SER A 147 -19.95 -34.66 5.66
C SER A 147 -18.59 -35.28 6.00
N LEU A 148 -17.58 -34.47 6.34
CA LEU A 148 -16.25 -34.96 6.69
C LEU A 148 -16.28 -35.74 8.01
N ARG A 149 -15.72 -36.94 8.01
CA ARG A 149 -15.64 -37.86 9.15
C ARG A 149 -14.28 -38.51 9.26
N ARG A 150 -13.92 -38.93 10.48
CA ARG A 150 -12.66 -39.60 10.78
C ARG A 150 -12.91 -41.05 11.18
N PHE A 151 -12.26 -41.98 10.50
CA PHE A 151 -12.37 -43.40 10.73
C PHE A 151 -11.00 -44.02 11.03
N ASN A 152 -11.01 -45.09 11.82
CA ASN A 152 -9.87 -45.98 11.96
C ASN A 152 -10.16 -47.27 11.19
N ILE A 153 -9.21 -47.71 10.37
CA ILE A 153 -9.25 -49.01 9.72
C ILE A 153 -8.63 -50.03 10.67
N TYR A 154 -9.42 -51.04 11.03
CA TYR A 154 -8.97 -52.18 11.79
C TYR A 154 -8.87 -53.40 10.89
N LEU A 155 -7.70 -54.03 10.87
CA LEU A 155 -7.54 -55.34 10.25
C LEU A 155 -7.87 -56.39 11.32
N THR A 156 -8.94 -57.13 11.07
CA THR A 156 -9.32 -58.27 11.89
C THR A 156 -8.90 -59.55 11.20
N SER A 157 -8.37 -60.50 11.97
CA SER A 157 -7.97 -61.82 11.51
C SER A 157 -8.14 -62.84 12.63
N GLY A 158 -7.90 -64.12 12.36
CA GLY A 158 -7.87 -65.16 13.39
C GLY A 158 -6.82 -64.94 14.50
N GLN A 159 -5.86 -64.03 14.29
CA GLN A 159 -4.85 -63.65 15.28
C GLN A 159 -5.25 -62.45 16.15
N GLY A 160 -6.43 -61.87 15.91
CA GLY A 160 -6.95 -60.70 16.62
C GLY A 160 -7.16 -59.48 15.72
N THR A 161 -7.57 -58.37 16.35
CA THR A 161 -7.86 -57.11 15.70
C THR A 161 -6.75 -56.10 15.98
N ARG A 162 -6.22 -55.45 14.94
CA ARG A 162 -5.23 -54.38 15.07
C ARG A 162 -5.61 -53.15 14.24
N MET A 163 -5.35 -51.96 14.77
CA MET A 163 -5.49 -50.73 13.98
C MET A 163 -4.38 -50.68 12.92
N VAL A 164 -4.74 -50.42 11.67
CA VAL A 164 -3.80 -50.30 10.55
C VAL A 164 -3.46 -48.85 10.29
N ARG A 165 -4.48 -48.01 10.05
CA ARG A 165 -4.32 -46.58 9.79
C ARG A 165 -5.60 -45.81 10.09
N GLN A 166 -5.46 -44.50 10.20
CA GLN A 166 -6.57 -43.56 10.23
C GLN A 166 -6.84 -43.04 8.82
N VAL A 167 -8.11 -42.85 8.48
CA VAL A 167 -8.55 -42.27 7.20
C VAL A 167 -9.62 -41.21 7.44
N PHE A 168 -9.71 -40.26 6.51
CA PHE A 168 -10.70 -39.21 6.51
C PHE A 168 -11.61 -39.40 5.31
N ILE A 169 -12.92 -39.43 5.54
CA ILE A 169 -13.91 -39.73 4.52
C ILE A 169 -14.85 -38.55 4.39
N ILE A 170 -15.16 -38.16 3.16
CA ILE A 170 -16.12 -37.12 2.82
C ILE A 170 -17.33 -37.72 2.11
N GLY A 171 -18.52 -37.19 2.38
CA GLY A 171 -19.78 -37.73 1.87
C GLY A 171 -20.24 -39.01 2.59
N ASP A 172 -21.23 -39.67 1.99
CA ASP A 172 -21.87 -40.85 2.57
C ASP A 172 -21.12 -42.15 2.27
N LEU A 173 -21.21 -43.10 3.21
CA LEU A 173 -20.72 -44.46 3.05
C LEU A 173 -21.80 -45.37 2.45
N ILE A 174 -21.44 -46.14 1.43
CA ILE A 174 -22.32 -47.13 0.81
C ILE A 174 -21.90 -48.52 1.30
N THR A 175 -22.80 -49.19 2.03
CA THR A 175 -22.56 -50.55 2.52
C THR A 175 -23.29 -51.58 1.67
N GLN A 176 -22.56 -52.55 1.15
CA GLN A 176 -23.09 -53.71 0.42
C GLN A 176 -22.88 -54.97 1.23
N ARG A 177 -23.92 -55.82 1.29
CA ARG A 177 -23.89 -57.09 2.01
C ARG A 177 -24.03 -58.24 1.01
N ASN A 178 -22.98 -59.02 0.86
CA ASN A 178 -22.92 -60.15 -0.05
C ASN A 178 -22.89 -61.46 0.74
N ARG A 179 -23.71 -62.44 0.33
CA ARG A 179 -23.61 -63.81 0.88
C ARG A 179 -22.44 -64.52 0.22
N ILE A 180 -21.61 -65.14 1.03
CA ILE A 180 -20.50 -66.00 0.60
C ILE A 180 -20.68 -67.41 1.17
N ASN A 181 -19.95 -68.39 0.66
CA ASN A 181 -20.00 -69.74 1.22
C ASN A 181 -19.54 -69.69 2.70
N ASP A 182 -20.40 -70.16 3.60
CA ASP A 182 -20.17 -70.20 5.06
C ASP A 182 -20.00 -68.83 5.75
N GLY A 183 -20.54 -67.75 5.16
CA GLY A 183 -20.42 -66.43 5.76
C GLY A 183 -21.12 -65.28 5.03
N ILE A 184 -20.81 -64.06 5.48
CA ILE A 184 -21.25 -62.80 4.88
C ILE A 184 -20.04 -61.90 4.65
N GLU A 185 -19.98 -61.25 3.50
CA GLU A 185 -19.05 -60.15 3.22
C GLU A 185 -19.79 -58.81 3.29
N PHE A 186 -19.21 -57.86 4.02
CA PHE A 186 -19.62 -56.47 4.06
C PHE A 186 -18.57 -55.65 3.32
N ILE A 187 -18.97 -54.99 2.24
CA ILE A 187 -18.13 -54.06 1.50
C ILE A 187 -18.65 -52.65 1.78
N VAL A 188 -17.82 -51.81 2.36
CA VAL A 188 -18.11 -50.39 2.59
C VAL A 188 -17.33 -49.60 1.55
N LYS A 189 -18.02 -48.76 0.77
CA LYS A 189 -17.41 -47.85 -0.21
C LYS A 189 -17.58 -46.40 0.24
N GLY A 190 -16.58 -45.57 -0.04
CA GLY A 190 -16.62 -44.14 0.29
C GLY A 190 -15.51 -43.36 -0.39
N HIS A 191 -15.51 -42.04 -0.18
CA HIS A 191 -14.51 -41.14 -0.74
C HIS A 191 -13.47 -40.79 0.33
N GLU A 192 -12.29 -41.40 0.26
CA GLU A 192 -11.16 -41.14 1.14
C GLU A 192 -10.38 -39.91 0.67
N ILE A 193 -10.02 -39.04 1.62
CA ILE A 193 -9.13 -37.91 1.39
C ILE A 193 -7.68 -38.38 1.60
N THR A 194 -6.84 -38.18 0.59
CA THR A 194 -5.41 -38.48 0.65
C THR A 194 -4.63 -37.36 1.33
N ARG A 195 -3.38 -37.63 1.70
CA ARG A 195 -2.45 -36.64 2.27
C ARG A 195 -2.24 -35.46 1.33
N GLU A 196 -2.30 -35.69 0.03
CA GLU A 196 -2.12 -34.73 -1.04
C GLU A 196 -3.38 -33.86 -1.24
N GLY A 197 -4.49 -34.19 -0.57
CA GLY A 197 -5.77 -33.49 -0.67
C GLY A 197 -6.65 -34.00 -1.81
N GLU A 198 -6.29 -35.11 -2.43
CA GLU A 198 -7.10 -35.76 -3.47
C GLU A 198 -8.23 -36.58 -2.84
N ILE A 199 -9.36 -36.62 -3.53
CA ILE A 199 -10.52 -37.41 -3.11
C ILE A 199 -10.56 -38.66 -4.00
N ILE A 200 -10.34 -39.83 -3.38
CA ILE A 200 -10.31 -41.11 -4.09
C ILE A 200 -11.46 -42.01 -3.63
N GLU A 201 -12.08 -42.73 -4.56
CA GLU A 201 -13.04 -43.78 -4.21
C GLU A 201 -12.26 -44.98 -3.65
N ASN A 202 -12.62 -45.42 -2.44
CA ASN A 202 -12.01 -46.58 -1.80
C ASN A 202 -13.08 -47.54 -1.27
N ALA A 203 -12.69 -48.80 -1.08
CA ALA A 203 -13.56 -49.87 -0.61
C ALA A 203 -12.87 -50.72 0.45
N TRP A 204 -13.54 -50.93 1.57
CA TRP A 204 -13.07 -51.74 2.70
C TRP A 204 -13.97 -52.95 2.85
N SER A 205 -13.38 -54.15 2.90
CA SER A 205 -14.13 -55.41 2.96
C SER A 205 -13.84 -56.18 4.24
N ARG A 206 -14.92 -56.54 4.94
CA ARG A 206 -14.90 -57.39 6.13
C ARG A 206 -15.79 -58.62 5.90
N ARG A 207 -15.24 -59.79 6.16
CA ARG A 207 -15.95 -61.08 6.09
C ARG A 207 -16.20 -61.63 7.49
N GLU A 208 -17.39 -62.17 7.68
CA GLU A 208 -17.80 -62.85 8.91
C GLU A 208 -18.17 -64.29 8.58
N PHE A 209 -17.56 -65.25 9.28
CA PHE A 209 -17.78 -66.69 9.11
C PHE A 209 -18.32 -67.31 10.41
N ASN A 210 -18.95 -68.48 10.31
CA ASN A 210 -19.52 -69.22 11.46
C ASN A 210 -20.55 -68.39 12.27
N LEU A 211 -21.50 -67.75 11.58
CA LEU A 211 -22.49 -66.84 12.19
C LEU A 211 -23.35 -67.49 13.28
N ASP A 212 -23.54 -68.81 13.23
CA ASP A 212 -24.37 -69.59 14.16
C ASP A 212 -23.61 -70.06 15.41
N LYS A 213 -22.31 -69.76 15.53
CA LYS A 213 -21.46 -70.16 16.66
C LYS A 213 -21.14 -68.95 17.56
N PRO A 214 -20.96 -69.14 18.87
CA PRO A 214 -20.68 -68.04 19.82
C PRO A 214 -19.38 -67.26 19.54
N ASN A 215 -18.46 -67.83 18.76
CA ASN A 215 -17.23 -67.18 18.31
C ASN A 215 -17.23 -67.03 16.78
N SER A 216 -17.95 -66.04 16.26
CA SER A 216 -17.88 -65.70 14.84
C SER A 216 -16.48 -65.22 14.47
N ILE A 217 -15.94 -65.74 13.36
CA ILE A 217 -14.60 -65.38 12.90
C ILE A 217 -14.74 -64.19 11.95
N LYS A 218 -14.15 -63.07 12.32
CA LYS A 218 -14.05 -61.87 11.47
C LYS A 218 -12.70 -61.85 10.76
N SER A 219 -12.71 -61.48 9.48
CA SER A 219 -11.50 -61.35 8.68
C SER A 219 -11.62 -60.19 7.70
N GLY A 220 -10.59 -59.35 7.60
CA GLY A 220 -10.55 -58.22 6.66
C GLY A 220 -10.56 -56.86 7.36
N GLU A 221 -10.88 -55.82 6.60
CA GLU A 221 -10.81 -54.43 7.01
C GLU A 221 -12.16 -53.92 7.48
N GLU A 222 -12.20 -53.43 8.72
CA GLU A 222 -13.36 -52.81 9.33
C GLU A 222 -13.11 -51.33 9.55
N LEU A 223 -14.01 -50.49 9.01
CA LEU A 223 -14.05 -49.07 9.33
C LEU A 223 -14.80 -48.85 10.63
N ILE A 224 -14.16 -48.18 11.58
CA ILE A 224 -14.78 -47.76 12.84
C ILE A 224 -14.71 -46.24 12.92
N GLU A 225 -15.88 -45.60 13.00
CA GLU A 225 -15.97 -44.14 13.16
C GLU A 225 -15.38 -43.73 14.52
N THR A 226 -14.64 -42.65 14.51
CA THR A 226 -13.99 -42.10 15.70
C THR A 226 -14.68 -40.82 16.14
N ASN A 227 -14.21 -40.23 17.24
CA ASN A 227 -14.72 -38.95 17.72
C ASN A 227 -14.73 -37.89 16.60
N PRO A 228 -15.77 -37.04 16.54
CA PRO A 228 -15.86 -35.94 15.59
C PRO A 228 -14.60 -35.07 15.56
N LEU A 229 -14.33 -34.48 14.41
CA LEU A 229 -13.23 -33.54 14.21
C LEU A 229 -13.58 -32.20 14.88
N PRO A 230 -12.83 -31.77 15.90
CA PRO A 230 -13.12 -30.51 16.59
C PRO A 230 -12.81 -29.28 15.71
N GLU A 231 -12.06 -29.45 14.61
CA GLU A 231 -11.80 -28.44 13.58
C GLU A 231 -13.07 -28.04 12.81
N LEU A 232 -14.06 -28.94 12.72
CA LEU A 232 -15.33 -28.66 12.02
C LEU A 232 -16.16 -27.58 12.71
N GLU A 233 -16.04 -27.44 14.03
CA GLU A 233 -16.73 -26.38 14.75
C GLU A 233 -16.16 -25.00 14.40
N TYR A 234 -14.85 -24.92 14.22
CA TYR A 234 -14.17 -23.72 13.75
C TYR A 234 -14.59 -23.37 12.31
N LEU A 235 -14.58 -24.34 11.39
CA LEU A 235 -14.99 -24.14 9.99
C LEU A 235 -16.42 -23.60 9.84
N ARG A 236 -17.35 -24.01 10.71
CA ARG A 236 -18.72 -23.49 10.71
C ARG A 236 -18.81 -22.00 11.02
N GLN A 237 -17.89 -21.47 11.83
CA GLN A 237 -17.82 -20.03 12.10
C GLN A 237 -17.28 -19.27 10.89
N PHE A 238 -16.41 -19.91 10.12
CA PHE A 238 -15.84 -19.33 8.91
C PHE A 238 -16.84 -19.25 7.75
N ALA A 239 -17.61 -20.33 7.52
CA ALA A 239 -18.62 -20.44 6.45
C ALA A 239 -19.65 -19.29 6.45
N ARG A 240 -19.84 -18.61 7.59
CA ARG A 240 -20.71 -17.43 7.70
C ARG A 240 -20.26 -16.23 6.89
N LEU A 241 -19.03 -16.18 6.36
CA LEU A 241 -18.51 -15.06 5.55
C LEU A 241 -19.29 -14.88 4.23
N TYR A 242 -19.70 -15.99 3.61
CA TYR A 242 -20.25 -15.97 2.26
C TYR A 242 -21.52 -16.81 2.18
N ASP A 243 -22.63 -16.14 1.88
CA ASP A 243 -23.89 -16.79 1.62
C ASP A 243 -23.86 -17.39 0.21
N THR A 244 -23.64 -18.70 0.13
CA THR A 244 -23.57 -19.45 -1.12
C THR A 244 -24.89 -19.43 -1.89
N LYS A 245 -26.04 -19.30 -1.21
CA LYS A 245 -27.37 -19.26 -1.84
C LYS A 245 -27.59 -17.93 -2.54
N ASN A 246 -27.30 -16.83 -1.84
CA ASN A 246 -27.51 -15.48 -2.36
C ASN A 246 -26.28 -14.93 -3.11
N ARG A 247 -25.16 -15.66 -3.09
CA ARG A 247 -23.84 -15.26 -3.64
C ARG A 247 -23.36 -13.92 -3.11
N LYS A 248 -23.60 -13.65 -1.83
CA LYS A 248 -23.28 -12.38 -1.18
C LYS A 248 -22.36 -12.60 -0.01
N LEU A 249 -21.44 -11.66 0.19
CA LEU A 249 -20.69 -11.56 1.43
C LEU A 249 -21.62 -11.11 2.56
N THR A 250 -21.39 -11.63 3.76
CA THR A 250 -22.04 -11.13 4.98
C THR A 250 -21.19 -10.07 5.68
N GLU A 251 -19.88 -10.13 5.49
CA GLU A 251 -18.91 -9.20 6.04
C GLU A 251 -17.74 -8.95 5.05
N PRO A 252 -17.03 -7.82 5.17
CA PRO A 252 -15.83 -7.55 4.38
C PRO A 252 -14.72 -8.57 4.65
N ILE A 253 -14.00 -9.00 3.61
CA ILE A 253 -12.94 -10.00 3.77
C ILE A 253 -11.79 -9.51 4.67
N ILE A 254 -11.52 -8.20 4.69
CA ILE A 254 -10.48 -7.62 5.55
C ILE A 254 -10.81 -7.77 7.04
N ARG A 255 -12.11 -7.69 7.41
CA ARG A 255 -12.56 -7.99 8.77
C ARG A 255 -12.44 -9.49 9.08
N LYS A 256 -12.69 -10.35 8.09
CA LYS A 256 -12.46 -11.79 8.27
C LYS A 256 -11.00 -12.12 8.50
N LEU A 257 -10.09 -11.49 7.76
CA LEU A 257 -8.65 -11.61 7.97
C LEU A 257 -8.27 -11.23 9.41
N ASP A 258 -8.82 -10.15 9.95
CA ASP A 258 -8.63 -9.78 11.36
C ASP A 258 -9.15 -10.83 12.34
N LEU A 259 -10.34 -11.39 12.09
CA LEU A 259 -10.93 -12.45 12.92
C LEU A 259 -10.05 -13.69 12.93
N ILE A 260 -9.60 -14.17 11.76
CA ILE A 260 -8.74 -15.35 11.68
C ILE A 260 -7.39 -15.07 12.35
N ARG A 261 -6.80 -13.90 12.09
CA ARG A 261 -5.51 -13.47 12.65
C ARG A 261 -5.52 -13.46 14.18
N ASN A 262 -6.62 -13.00 14.78
CA ASN A 262 -6.75 -12.85 16.23
C ASN A 262 -7.43 -14.02 16.93
N HIS A 263 -7.93 -15.01 16.18
CA HIS A 263 -8.62 -16.16 16.76
C HIS A 263 -7.71 -16.95 17.71
N SER A 264 -8.24 -17.38 18.86
CA SER A 264 -7.52 -18.19 19.84
C SER A 264 -7.43 -19.68 19.48
N SER A 265 -7.86 -20.06 18.28
CA SER A 265 -7.98 -21.46 17.89
C SER A 265 -6.59 -22.08 17.71
N PRO A 266 -6.36 -23.31 18.19
CA PRO A 266 -5.08 -23.99 18.04
C PRO A 266 -4.85 -24.55 16.63
N TYR A 267 -5.83 -24.47 15.72
CA TYR A 267 -5.75 -25.03 14.36
C TYR A 267 -4.98 -24.08 13.42
N LEU A 268 -3.66 -24.05 13.56
CA LEU A 268 -2.80 -23.07 12.87
C LEU A 268 -2.79 -23.26 11.35
N GLU A 269 -2.75 -24.50 10.87
CA GLU A 269 -2.78 -24.85 9.45
C GLU A 269 -4.10 -24.40 8.82
N LEU A 270 -5.21 -24.64 9.51
CA LEU A 270 -6.52 -24.26 9.01
C LEU A 270 -6.66 -22.73 8.90
N ARG A 271 -6.23 -22.01 9.94
CA ARG A 271 -6.18 -20.54 9.94
C ARG A 271 -5.27 -19.99 8.85
N ALA A 272 -4.10 -20.61 8.65
CA ALA A 272 -3.14 -20.22 7.63
C ALA A 272 -3.70 -20.43 6.21
N PHE A 273 -4.36 -21.58 5.96
CA PHE A 273 -5.06 -21.85 4.72
C PHE A 273 -6.13 -20.79 4.43
N GLU A 274 -7.01 -20.50 5.38
CA GLU A 274 -8.07 -19.51 5.20
C GLU A 274 -7.51 -18.11 4.92
N MET A 275 -6.51 -17.65 5.69
CA MET A 275 -5.88 -16.35 5.44
C MET A 275 -5.18 -16.31 4.08
N GLN A 276 -4.48 -17.38 3.70
CA GLN A 276 -3.81 -17.49 2.40
C GLN A 276 -4.80 -17.33 1.25
N GLU A 277 -5.92 -18.04 1.27
CA GLU A 277 -6.92 -17.95 0.20
C GLU A 277 -7.63 -16.59 0.17
N LEU A 278 -7.88 -15.98 1.33
CA LEU A 278 -8.39 -14.60 1.40
C LEU A 278 -7.39 -13.57 0.89
N PHE A 279 -6.08 -13.75 1.13
CA PHE A 279 -5.07 -12.88 0.55
C PHE A 279 -4.94 -13.07 -0.96
N LYS A 280 -4.99 -14.31 -1.48
CA LYS A 280 -5.06 -14.59 -2.92
C LYS A 280 -6.28 -13.91 -3.56
N LEU A 281 -7.43 -13.95 -2.90
CA LEU A 281 -8.63 -13.23 -3.32
C LEU A 281 -8.39 -11.71 -3.36
N ALA A 282 -7.80 -11.17 -2.29
CA ALA A 282 -7.54 -9.74 -2.16
C ALA A 282 -6.57 -9.22 -3.23
N GLU A 283 -5.57 -10.02 -3.62
CA GLU A 283 -4.58 -9.68 -4.66
C GLU A 283 -5.19 -9.43 -6.04
N LEU A 284 -6.38 -9.97 -6.33
CA LEU A 284 -7.06 -9.73 -7.60
C LEU A 284 -7.49 -8.26 -7.74
N ARG A 285 -7.94 -7.63 -6.64
CA ARG A 285 -8.43 -6.24 -6.58
C ARG A 285 -8.15 -5.62 -5.21
N PRO A 286 -6.89 -5.33 -4.86
CA PRO A 286 -6.50 -4.97 -3.50
C PRO A 286 -7.14 -3.65 -3.02
N GLU A 287 -7.48 -2.74 -3.94
CA GLU A 287 -8.20 -1.50 -3.64
C GLU A 287 -9.68 -1.71 -3.27
N ILE A 288 -10.31 -2.76 -3.80
CA ILE A 288 -11.71 -3.12 -3.51
C ILE A 288 -11.79 -3.84 -2.18
N TRP A 289 -10.84 -4.74 -1.95
CA TRP A 289 -10.79 -5.58 -0.76
C TRP A 289 -10.13 -4.92 0.45
N GLY A 290 -9.56 -3.73 0.28
CA GLY A 290 -9.01 -2.91 1.35
C GLY A 290 -7.58 -3.25 1.75
N THR A 291 -7.02 -4.37 1.30
CA THR A 291 -5.65 -4.79 1.63
C THR A 291 -4.61 -3.81 1.09
N LEU A 292 -4.91 -3.10 -0.01
CA LEU A 292 -4.05 -2.02 -0.52
C LEU A 292 -3.77 -0.95 0.53
N TYR A 293 -4.71 -0.69 1.43
CA TYR A 293 -4.64 0.37 2.43
C TYR A 293 -4.20 -0.12 3.81
N SER A 294 -3.93 -1.41 3.97
CA SER A 294 -3.42 -1.97 5.24
C SER A 294 -1.99 -2.48 5.04
N PRO A 295 -0.97 -1.66 5.39
CA PRO A 295 0.42 -2.10 5.39
C PRO A 295 0.65 -3.36 6.21
N SER A 296 -0.04 -3.49 7.35
CA SER A 296 0.04 -4.68 8.19
C SER A 296 -0.49 -5.92 7.46
N ALA A 297 -1.59 -5.81 6.71
CA ALA A 297 -2.13 -6.92 5.93
C ALA A 297 -1.20 -7.33 4.79
N LEU A 298 -0.55 -6.37 4.11
CA LEU A 298 0.42 -6.65 3.05
C LEU A 298 1.65 -7.37 3.60
N ARG A 299 2.18 -6.90 4.74
CA ARG A 299 3.31 -7.54 5.42
C ARG A 299 2.97 -8.97 5.86
N ASP A 300 1.81 -9.16 6.46
CA ASP A 300 1.38 -10.46 6.96
C ASP A 300 1.05 -11.41 5.78
N SER A 301 0.55 -10.90 4.65
CA SER A 301 0.40 -11.67 3.39
C SER A 301 1.75 -12.16 2.87
N ASP A 302 2.74 -11.27 2.77
CA ASP A 302 4.09 -11.63 2.31
C ASP A 302 4.77 -12.61 3.26
N GLN A 303 4.64 -12.41 4.57
CA GLN A 303 5.19 -13.32 5.56
C GLN A 303 4.52 -14.70 5.49
N LEU A 304 3.19 -14.75 5.40
CA LEU A 304 2.46 -16.02 5.28
C LEU A 304 2.84 -16.75 3.99
N ARG A 305 2.95 -16.02 2.87
CA ARG A 305 3.42 -16.57 1.59
C ARG A 305 4.82 -17.16 1.70
N ARG A 306 5.74 -16.55 2.46
CA ARG A 306 7.08 -17.11 2.69
C ARG A 306 7.04 -18.41 3.49
N ILE A 307 6.09 -18.55 4.43
CA ILE A 307 5.93 -19.74 5.26
C ILE A 307 5.27 -20.87 4.47
N THR A 308 4.15 -20.60 3.80
CA THR A 308 3.32 -21.63 3.16
C THR A 308 3.62 -21.85 1.68
N GLN A 309 4.36 -20.93 1.06
CA GLN A 309 4.59 -20.87 -0.40
C GLN A 309 3.30 -20.89 -1.21
N ASN A 310 2.19 -20.42 -0.63
CA ASN A 310 0.85 -20.50 -1.21
C ASN A 310 0.35 -21.92 -1.54
N ALA A 311 0.97 -22.94 -0.95
CA ALA A 311 0.74 -24.36 -1.28
C ALA A 311 -0.15 -25.11 -0.27
N MET A 312 -0.62 -24.43 0.78
CA MET A 312 -1.50 -25.07 1.76
C MET A 312 -2.87 -25.37 1.16
N GLY A 313 -3.32 -26.61 1.30
CA GLY A 313 -4.58 -27.12 0.77
C GLY A 313 -5.72 -27.16 1.82
N PRO A 314 -6.97 -27.31 1.36
CA PRO A 314 -8.17 -27.23 2.21
C PRO A 314 -8.28 -28.36 3.24
N TYR A 315 -7.62 -29.51 3.02
CA TYR A 315 -7.67 -30.68 3.89
C TYR A 315 -6.34 -30.95 4.60
N ASP A 316 -5.34 -30.11 4.42
CA ASP A 316 -3.98 -30.34 4.94
C ASP A 316 -3.94 -30.38 6.47
N PHE A 317 -4.88 -29.68 7.13
CA PHE A 317 -5.03 -29.69 8.58
C PHE A 317 -5.36 -31.09 9.16
N LEU A 318 -5.84 -32.02 8.33
CA LEU A 318 -6.09 -33.41 8.74
C LEU A 318 -4.79 -34.20 8.90
N PHE A 319 -3.71 -33.77 8.26
CA PHE A 319 -2.41 -34.46 8.20
C PHE A 319 -1.33 -33.65 8.89
N LYS A 320 -1.26 -33.76 10.22
CA LYS A 320 -0.39 -32.94 11.10
C LYS A 320 1.10 -33.00 10.76
N ASP A 321 1.55 -34.09 10.14
CA ASP A 321 2.93 -34.29 9.73
C ASP A 321 3.28 -33.57 8.41
N LYS A 322 2.28 -33.20 7.59
CA LYS A 322 2.50 -32.53 6.30
C LYS A 322 3.18 -31.16 6.43
N TRP A 323 2.80 -30.40 7.46
CA TRP A 323 3.31 -29.05 7.71
C TRP A 323 4.14 -28.95 8.99
N ALA A 324 4.70 -30.07 9.46
CA ALA A 324 5.47 -30.14 10.70
C ALA A 324 6.66 -29.16 10.72
N ASP A 325 7.35 -29.02 9.59
CA ASP A 325 8.55 -28.19 9.46
C ASP A 325 8.28 -26.69 9.66
N VAL A 326 7.09 -26.23 9.28
CA VAL A 326 6.71 -24.81 9.35
C VAL A 326 5.87 -24.46 10.59
N GLN A 327 5.54 -25.44 11.44
CA GLN A 327 4.70 -25.22 12.63
C GLN A 327 5.24 -24.13 13.55
N LYS A 328 6.57 -24.10 13.73
CA LYS A 328 7.22 -23.09 14.56
C LYS A 328 7.01 -21.69 14.00
N ASP A 329 7.10 -21.54 12.69
CA ASP A 329 6.94 -20.26 12.01
C ASP A 329 5.47 -19.82 11.97
N LEU A 330 4.53 -20.74 11.74
CA LEU A 330 3.09 -20.47 11.86
C LEU A 330 2.71 -20.04 13.28
N ARG A 331 3.23 -20.72 14.31
CA ARG A 331 3.02 -20.30 15.70
C ARG A 331 3.59 -18.91 15.96
N ALA A 332 4.79 -18.61 15.46
CA ALA A 332 5.39 -17.30 15.60
C ALA A 332 4.60 -16.21 14.86
N PHE A 333 4.08 -16.50 13.67
CA PHE A 333 3.22 -15.63 12.88
C PHE A 333 1.96 -15.25 13.67
N PHE A 334 1.18 -16.23 14.13
CA PHE A 334 -0.06 -16.00 14.87
C PHE A 334 0.14 -15.49 16.32
N ALA A 335 1.35 -15.61 16.88
CA ALA A 335 1.69 -15.00 18.16
C ALA A 335 2.04 -13.51 18.03
N LYS A 336 2.77 -13.14 16.97
CA LYS A 336 3.14 -11.75 16.66
C LYS A 336 1.96 -10.91 16.17
N SER A 337 0.97 -11.56 15.58
CA SER A 337 -0.15 -10.93 14.88
C SER A 337 -1.18 -10.22 15.78
N LYS A 338 -0.92 -10.12 17.10
CA LYS A 338 -1.69 -9.27 18.03
C LYS A 338 -1.30 -7.80 17.88
N SER A 339 -1.38 -7.27 16.67
CA SER A 339 -1.30 -5.82 16.47
C SER A 339 -2.46 -5.17 17.24
N PRO A 340 -2.24 -4.03 17.92
CA PRO A 340 -3.32 -3.32 18.58
C PRO A 340 -4.34 -2.74 17.59
N VAL A 341 -3.96 -2.62 16.31
CA VAL A 341 -4.81 -2.09 15.23
C VAL A 341 -5.24 -3.22 14.32
N SER A 342 -6.55 -3.26 14.02
CA SER A 342 -7.12 -4.18 13.03
C SER A 342 -6.76 -3.74 11.61
N TYR A 343 -6.62 -4.69 10.67
CA TYR A 343 -6.43 -4.40 9.26
C TYR A 343 -7.54 -3.51 8.71
N ALA A 344 -8.78 -3.76 9.12
CA ALA A 344 -9.93 -2.97 8.67
C ALA A 344 -9.83 -1.51 9.12
N ASP A 345 -9.45 -1.25 10.37
CA ASP A 345 -9.30 0.11 10.90
C ASP A 345 -8.09 0.82 10.27
N GLU A 346 -6.98 0.11 10.10
CA GLU A 346 -5.79 0.60 9.40
C GLU A 346 -6.12 0.98 7.95
N ALA A 347 -6.83 0.12 7.23
CA ALA A 347 -7.26 0.36 5.86
C ALA A 347 -8.21 1.55 5.74
N ARG A 348 -9.21 1.64 6.62
CA ARG A 348 -10.15 2.77 6.64
C ARG A 348 -9.40 4.08 6.91
N PHE A 349 -8.51 4.09 7.89
CA PHE A 349 -7.68 5.24 8.24
C PHE A 349 -6.85 5.71 7.04
N TRP A 350 -6.01 4.85 6.46
CA TRP A 350 -5.13 5.25 5.35
C TRP A 350 -5.88 5.70 4.12
N ARG A 351 -6.96 5.01 3.78
CA ARG A 351 -7.82 5.38 2.66
C ARG A 351 -8.46 6.75 2.89
N SER A 352 -8.88 7.07 4.12
CA SER A 352 -9.42 8.38 4.49
C SER A 352 -8.36 9.48 4.45
N THR A 353 -7.19 9.26 5.07
CA THR A 353 -6.07 10.21 5.09
C THR A 353 -5.64 10.60 3.67
N ILE A 354 -5.46 9.60 2.79
CA ILE A 354 -5.04 9.85 1.40
C ILE A 354 -6.15 10.57 0.63
N ASN A 355 -7.42 10.24 0.87
CA ASN A 355 -8.53 10.95 0.24
C ASN A 355 -8.59 12.42 0.67
N ILE A 356 -8.30 12.74 1.94
CA ILE A 356 -8.23 14.12 2.42
C ILE A 356 -7.06 14.86 1.76
N LEU A 357 -5.88 14.24 1.71
CA LEU A 357 -4.70 14.82 1.03
C LEU A 357 -4.97 15.14 -0.45
N ARG A 358 -5.77 14.32 -1.14
CA ARG A 358 -6.19 14.57 -2.54
C ARG A 358 -7.02 15.84 -2.71
N THR A 359 -7.64 16.36 -1.64
CA THR A 359 -8.42 17.61 -1.68
C THR A 359 -7.58 18.85 -1.40
N TYR A 360 -6.36 18.68 -0.90
CA TYR A 360 -5.48 19.80 -0.57
C TYR A 360 -4.96 20.49 -1.83
N LYS A 361 -4.92 21.82 -1.77
CA LYS A 361 -4.44 22.67 -2.87
C LYS A 361 -2.97 22.98 -2.70
N SER A 362 -2.27 23.14 -3.82
CA SER A 362 -0.91 23.66 -3.86
C SER A 362 -0.89 25.17 -3.54
N ILE A 363 -0.11 25.58 -2.53
CA ILE A 363 0.09 26.97 -2.11
C ILE A 363 1.54 27.37 -2.37
N LEU A 364 1.76 28.54 -2.96
CA LEU A 364 3.09 29.10 -3.17
C LEU A 364 3.66 29.64 -1.84
N ALA A 365 4.62 28.91 -1.27
CA ALA A 365 5.28 29.27 -0.01
C ALA A 365 6.52 30.16 -0.22
N GLY A 366 7.11 30.14 -1.41
CA GLY A 366 8.33 30.88 -1.68
C GLY A 366 8.97 30.54 -3.02
N SER A 367 10.27 30.81 -3.14
CA SER A 367 11.05 30.45 -4.31
C SER A 367 12.52 30.24 -3.99
N VAL A 368 13.23 29.63 -4.94
CA VAL A 368 14.68 29.48 -4.89
C VAL A 368 15.30 30.63 -5.68
N THR A 369 16.28 31.29 -5.09
CA THR A 369 17.04 32.36 -5.75
C THR A 369 17.86 31.85 -6.94
N GLN A 370 18.42 32.77 -7.72
CA GLN A 370 19.42 32.41 -8.74
C GLN A 370 20.63 31.66 -8.16
N GLN A 371 20.92 31.85 -6.87
CA GLN A 371 22.06 31.24 -6.18
C GLN A 371 21.69 29.90 -5.50
N GLY A 372 20.48 29.37 -5.72
CA GLY A 372 20.05 28.11 -5.12
C GLY A 372 19.57 28.23 -3.66
N GLN A 373 19.55 29.44 -3.09
CA GLN A 373 19.08 29.67 -1.72
C GLN A 373 17.54 29.80 -1.67
N PRO A 374 16.86 29.15 -0.71
CA PRO A 374 15.42 29.27 -0.53
C PRO A 374 15.05 30.63 0.09
N ILE A 375 13.99 31.25 -0.42
CA ILE A 375 13.33 32.43 0.17
C ILE A 375 11.87 32.07 0.39
N LEU A 376 11.47 32.05 1.66
CA LEU A 376 10.08 31.85 2.06
C LEU A 376 9.38 33.19 2.23
N ARG A 377 8.09 33.21 1.90
CA ARG A 377 7.21 34.39 2.00
C ARG A 377 6.48 34.45 3.33
N GLU A 378 6.27 33.29 3.92
CA GLU A 378 5.64 33.10 5.20
C GLU A 378 6.50 32.18 6.07
N LYS A 379 6.37 32.33 7.39
CA LYS A 379 6.89 31.32 8.30
C LYS A 379 6.01 30.08 8.19
N VAL A 380 6.64 28.95 7.94
CA VAL A 380 5.99 27.64 7.89
C VAL A 380 6.75 26.70 8.83
N THR A 381 6.08 25.68 9.33
CA THR A 381 6.66 24.64 10.20
C THR A 381 6.08 23.29 9.80
N ASN A 382 6.84 22.22 9.99
CA ASN A 382 6.40 20.83 9.71
C ASN A 382 5.80 20.61 8.32
N VAL A 383 6.40 21.21 7.29
CA VAL A 383 5.94 21.07 5.90
C VAL A 383 7.05 20.62 4.96
N ALA A 384 6.66 19.84 3.97
CA ALA A 384 7.48 19.58 2.78
C ALA A 384 7.27 20.71 1.75
N LEU A 385 8.38 21.22 1.21
CA LEU A 385 8.37 22.20 0.13
C LEU A 385 8.75 21.51 -1.18
N PHE A 386 7.79 21.46 -2.08
CA PHE A 386 7.90 20.89 -3.41
C PHE A 386 8.34 21.95 -4.41
N GLY A 387 9.08 21.52 -5.43
CA GLY A 387 9.47 22.37 -6.55
C GLY A 387 10.11 21.54 -7.65
N ILE A 388 10.86 22.19 -8.53
CA ILE A 388 11.62 21.57 -9.61
C ILE A 388 13.07 21.41 -9.19
N ASP A 389 13.59 20.19 -9.24
CA ASP A 389 15.01 19.93 -9.04
C ASP A 389 15.85 20.35 -10.26
N LYS A 390 17.17 20.32 -10.11
CA LYS A 390 18.13 20.63 -11.18
C LYS A 390 17.94 19.81 -12.47
N ASP A 391 17.31 18.63 -12.38
CA ASP A 391 17.08 17.71 -13.50
C ASP A 391 15.70 17.93 -14.15
N GLY A 392 14.90 18.86 -13.63
CA GLY A 392 13.60 19.24 -14.19
C GLY A 392 12.46 18.35 -13.69
N LYS A 393 12.71 17.55 -12.66
CA LYS A 393 11.69 16.69 -12.04
C LYS A 393 11.06 17.41 -10.86
N PRO A 394 9.73 17.35 -10.71
CA PRO A 394 9.10 17.76 -9.47
C PRO A 394 9.59 16.87 -8.33
N SER A 395 9.91 17.44 -7.18
CA SER A 395 10.36 16.69 -6.00
C SER A 395 10.24 17.53 -4.74
N ILE A 396 10.42 16.90 -3.57
CA ILE A 396 10.62 17.62 -2.31
C ILE A 396 12.02 18.23 -2.34
N LEU A 397 12.12 19.55 -2.32
CA LEU A 397 13.39 20.28 -2.36
C LEU A 397 13.90 20.57 -0.95
N PHE A 398 12.99 20.99 -0.07
CA PHE A 398 13.29 21.33 1.31
C PHE A 398 12.23 20.77 2.25
N ARG A 399 12.64 20.54 3.50
CA ARG A 399 11.74 20.31 4.64
C ARG A 399 11.90 21.42 5.64
N VAL A 400 10.80 21.76 6.28
CA VAL A 400 10.79 22.71 7.37
C VAL A 400 10.39 21.96 8.63
N ASP A 401 11.26 21.98 9.64
CA ASP A 401 11.00 21.31 10.92
C ASP A 401 10.04 22.13 11.81
N GLU A 402 9.87 21.69 13.06
CA GLU A 402 8.99 22.36 14.04
C GLU A 402 9.47 23.77 14.38
N GLU A 403 10.79 24.00 14.33
CA GLU A 403 11.45 25.25 14.67
C GLU A 403 11.44 26.26 13.50
N GLY A 404 11.06 25.80 12.31
CA GLY A 404 11.06 26.60 11.08
C GLY A 404 12.38 26.54 10.31
N SER A 405 13.29 25.64 10.68
CA SER A 405 14.58 25.46 10.02
C SER A 405 14.43 24.67 8.72
N LEU A 406 15.07 25.18 7.66
CA LEU A 406 15.04 24.58 6.33
C LEU A 406 16.15 23.54 6.16
N ILE A 407 15.76 22.29 5.94
CA ILE A 407 16.65 21.18 5.62
C ILE A 407 16.53 20.88 4.13
N ARG A 408 17.62 21.02 3.38
CA ARG A 408 17.65 20.67 1.95
C ARG A 408 17.61 19.15 1.78
N VAL A 409 16.69 18.68 0.93
CA VAL A 409 16.51 17.26 0.59
C VAL A 409 17.06 16.95 -0.80
N ASN A 410 16.70 17.76 -1.80
CA ASN A 410 17.17 17.63 -3.18
C ASN A 410 17.76 18.95 -3.67
N GLU A 411 18.60 18.87 -4.71
CA GLU A 411 19.23 20.06 -5.27
C GLU A 411 18.22 20.84 -6.14
N PRO A 412 17.83 22.06 -5.74
CA PRO A 412 16.80 22.81 -6.42
C PRO A 412 17.30 23.41 -7.74
N ALA A 413 16.41 23.52 -8.74
CA ALA A 413 16.68 24.39 -9.87
C ALA A 413 16.62 25.86 -9.43
N PRO A 414 17.52 26.73 -9.95
CA PRO A 414 17.40 28.17 -9.73
C PRO A 414 16.04 28.68 -10.19
N LEU A 415 15.45 29.61 -9.43
CA LEU A 415 14.10 30.16 -9.66
C LEU A 415 12.94 29.17 -9.47
N SER A 416 13.20 27.93 -9.04
CA SER A 416 12.13 26.99 -8.73
C SER A 416 11.16 27.62 -7.73
N PRO A 417 9.84 27.58 -7.97
CA PRO A 417 8.88 27.90 -6.92
C PRO A 417 9.01 26.86 -5.80
N LEU A 418 8.73 27.31 -4.58
CA LEU A 418 8.57 26.46 -3.41
C LEU A 418 7.08 26.42 -3.08
N VAL A 419 6.48 25.24 -3.23
CA VAL A 419 5.05 25.00 -3.10
C VAL A 419 4.83 24.02 -1.95
N ARG A 420 3.80 24.24 -1.16
CA ARG A 420 3.35 23.29 -0.12
C ARG A 420 1.90 22.91 -0.36
N LEU A 421 1.45 21.82 0.26
CA LEU A 421 0.02 21.55 0.35
C LEU A 421 -0.64 22.50 1.36
N SER A 422 -1.94 22.72 1.19
CA SER A 422 -2.73 23.60 2.04
C SER A 422 -2.86 23.12 3.49
N GLY A 423 -2.64 21.82 3.74
CA GLY A 423 -2.55 21.21 5.06
C GLY A 423 -1.45 20.16 5.11
N THR A 424 -1.18 19.65 6.31
CA THR A 424 -0.13 18.63 6.56
C THR A 424 -0.70 17.21 6.51
N VAL A 425 0.17 16.20 6.38
CA VAL A 425 -0.21 14.79 6.51
C VAL A 425 -0.69 14.50 7.92
N THR A 426 -0.10 15.15 8.92
CA THR A 426 -0.53 15.03 10.32
C THR A 426 -1.97 15.54 10.50
N GLU A 427 -2.33 16.69 9.92
CA GLU A 427 -3.70 17.22 9.94
C GLU A 427 -4.68 16.29 9.23
N ALA A 428 -4.29 15.75 8.06
CA ALA A 428 -5.10 14.78 7.33
C ALA A 428 -5.30 13.49 8.13
N ALA A 429 -4.26 13.01 8.82
CA ALA A 429 -4.31 11.83 9.68
C ALA A 429 -5.23 12.07 10.90
N GLN A 430 -5.10 13.22 11.57
CA GLN A 430 -5.98 13.59 12.68
C GLN A 430 -7.44 13.70 12.24
N THR A 431 -7.69 14.32 11.08
CA THR A 431 -9.03 14.45 10.50
C THR A 431 -9.62 13.10 10.11
N ALA A 432 -8.79 12.17 9.62
CA ALA A 432 -9.20 10.80 9.32
C ALA A 432 -9.55 9.97 10.56
N GLY A 433 -9.08 10.39 11.75
CA GLY A 433 -9.25 9.68 13.02
C GLY A 433 -8.22 8.56 13.17
N ILE A 434 -7.11 8.85 13.87
CA ILE A 434 -6.03 7.88 14.11
C ILE A 434 -6.57 6.71 14.98
N PRO A 435 -6.53 5.47 14.50
CA PRO A 435 -6.96 4.31 15.27
C PRO A 435 -6.14 4.14 16.56
N THR A 436 -6.79 3.66 17.62
CA THR A 436 -6.12 3.36 18.89
C THR A 436 -5.00 2.35 18.69
N GLY A 437 -3.80 2.68 19.13
CA GLY A 437 -2.62 1.82 18.99
C GLY A 437 -1.86 1.96 17.67
N LEU A 438 -2.36 2.77 16.72
CA LEU A 438 -1.58 3.14 15.54
C LEU A 438 -0.60 4.25 15.93
N THR A 439 0.69 3.97 15.81
CA THR A 439 1.75 4.94 16.09
C THR A 439 2.25 5.55 14.78
N PRO A 440 2.64 6.84 14.78
CA PRO A 440 3.30 7.41 13.62
C PRO A 440 4.61 6.66 13.34
N PRO A 441 4.98 6.47 12.06
CA PRO A 441 6.27 5.89 11.71
C PRO A 441 7.42 6.79 12.15
N GLU A 442 8.63 6.22 12.15
CA GLU A 442 9.84 6.92 12.56
C GLU A 442 10.11 8.13 11.63
N GLY A 443 10.04 9.34 12.20
CA GLY A 443 10.07 10.59 11.43
C GLY A 443 8.68 11.20 11.17
N GLY A 444 7.63 10.69 11.81
CA GLY A 444 6.28 11.27 11.83
C GLY A 444 5.40 10.86 10.66
N TRP A 445 4.16 11.35 10.64
CA TRP A 445 3.18 11.03 9.58
C TRP A 445 3.63 11.48 8.18
N GLU A 446 4.44 12.54 8.11
CA GLU A 446 5.04 13.02 6.87
C GLU A 446 5.98 11.98 6.23
N SER A 447 6.55 11.05 7.02
CA SER A 447 7.44 10.01 6.51
C SER A 447 6.74 8.94 5.67
N ILE A 448 5.42 8.78 5.79
CA ILE A 448 4.62 7.85 4.96
C ILE A 448 4.65 8.26 3.49
N LEU A 449 4.66 9.56 3.21
CA LEU A 449 4.81 10.09 1.86
C LEU A 449 6.26 9.99 1.36
N GLN A 450 7.17 9.40 2.12
CA GLN A 450 8.61 9.47 1.88
C GLN A 450 9.29 8.11 1.88
N GLY A 451 8.57 7.03 2.22
CA GLY A 451 9.06 5.66 2.06
C GLY A 451 10.08 5.21 3.11
N ARG A 452 10.11 5.79 4.31
CA ARG A 452 10.68 5.03 5.45
C ARG A 452 9.67 3.95 5.82
N ASP A 453 10.18 2.73 5.98
CA ASP A 453 9.43 1.48 6.05
C ASP A 453 8.05 1.61 6.73
N LEU A 454 7.00 1.27 5.97
CA LEU A 454 5.65 1.07 6.51
C LEU A 454 5.51 -0.30 7.17
#